data_AF-A0A3D2RM67-F1
#
_entry.id   AF-A0A3D2RM67-F1
#
_cell.length_a   1.000
_cell.length_b   1.000
_cell.length_c   1.000
_cell.angle_alpha   90.00
_cell.angle_beta   90.00
_cell.angle_gamma   90.00
#
_symmetry.space_group_name_H-M   'P 1'
#
loop_
_entity.id
_entity.type
_entity.pdbx_description
1 polymer ?
#
loop_
_entity_poly.entity_id
_entity_poly.type
_entity_poly.pdbx_seq_one_letter_code
_entity_poly.pdbx_strand_id
1 'polypeptide(L)'
;HSFSSETYQYMKVNGREVGEMEIDAAVAGKMGIPVIFATSDDKAIAEANEFFGDVQTVTTKQGMGWNAAVSKHPKRAIGEIYEGAKQAYLRVGEAKPFTFEEPLLFEIRYKRIESAQAASRGYKGGERIDPYTVRFELDSITDYY
;
A
#
# COMPACT_ATOMS: atom_id res chain seq x y z
N HIS A 1 -9.31 0.89 1.50
CA HIS A 1 -8.95 1.91 2.51
C HIS A 1 -7.45 1.81 2.70
N SER A 2 -6.82 2.80 3.34
CA SER A 2 -5.40 2.73 3.72
C SER A 2 -5.28 3.10 5.20
N PHE A 3 -4.78 2.18 6.03
CA PHE A 3 -4.58 2.16 7.49
C PHE A 3 -5.78 2.50 8.39
N SER A 4 -6.58 3.50 8.04
CA SER A 4 -7.79 3.90 8.77
C SER A 4 -8.86 4.35 7.79
N SER A 5 -9.87 3.51 7.59
CA SER A 5 -11.06 3.88 6.82
C SER A 5 -11.88 4.99 7.48
N GLU A 6 -11.65 5.29 8.76
CA GLU A 6 -12.30 6.38 9.47
C GLU A 6 -11.58 7.71 9.24
N THR A 7 -10.25 7.70 9.23
CA THR A 7 -9.45 8.92 9.31
C THR A 7 -8.97 9.40 7.95
N TYR A 8 -8.50 8.47 7.11
CA TYR A 8 -7.79 8.80 5.87
C TYR A 8 -8.71 8.65 4.65
N GLN A 9 -8.57 9.59 3.72
CA GLN A 9 -9.18 9.52 2.39
C GLN A 9 -8.21 8.87 1.40
N TYR A 10 -6.96 9.34 1.34
CA TYR A 10 -5.88 8.74 0.58
C TYR A 10 -4.53 9.14 1.17
N MET A 11 -3.47 8.48 0.71
CA MET A 11 -2.07 8.80 1.02
C MET A 11 -1.30 8.89 -0.30
N LYS A 12 -0.25 9.72 -0.35
CA LYS A 12 0.65 9.83 -1.51
C LYS A 12 2.10 9.80 -1.09
N VAL A 13 2.93 9.18 -1.92
CA VAL A 13 4.39 9.29 -1.86
C VAL A 13 4.88 9.81 -3.20
N ASN A 14 5.66 10.89 -3.19
CA ASN A 14 6.19 11.56 -4.39
C ASN A 14 5.10 11.86 -5.44
N GLY A 15 3.93 12.29 -4.98
CA GLY A 15 2.78 12.65 -5.83
C GLY A 15 1.94 11.48 -6.34
N ARG A 16 2.34 10.23 -6.12
CA ARG A 16 1.60 9.02 -6.50
C ARG A 16 0.77 8.50 -5.33
N GLU A 17 -0.50 8.18 -5.57
CA GLU A 17 -1.37 7.57 -4.54
C GLU A 17 -0.85 6.18 -4.16
N VAL A 18 -0.85 5.91 -2.85
CA VAL A 18 -0.35 4.65 -2.28
C VAL A 18 -1.34 4.10 -1.24
N GLY A 19 -1.37 2.78 -1.11
CA GLY A 19 -2.07 2.04 -0.09
C GLY A 19 -1.13 1.49 0.99
N GLU A 20 -1.68 0.60 1.80
CA GLU A 20 -0.92 -0.14 2.83
C GLU A 20 0.17 -1.00 2.19
N MET A 21 -0.15 -1.64 1.06
CA MET A 21 0.73 -2.60 0.41
C MET A 21 2.04 -1.95 -0.08
N GLU A 22 1.99 -0.78 -0.69
CA GLU A 22 3.18 -0.07 -1.17
C GLU A 22 4.02 0.47 -0.02
N ILE A 23 3.37 0.95 1.04
CA ILE A 23 4.06 1.46 2.23
C ILE A 23 4.76 0.31 2.97
N ASP A 24 4.07 -0.80 3.22
CA ASP A 24 4.65 -1.98 3.87
C ASP A 24 5.77 -2.57 3.02
N ALA A 25 5.59 -2.63 1.69
CA ALA A 25 6.62 -3.07 0.75
C ALA A 25 7.86 -2.17 0.79
N ALA A 26 7.69 -0.85 0.89
CA ALA A 26 8.82 0.08 0.96
C ALA A 26 9.58 -0.05 2.29
N VAL A 27 8.86 -0.21 3.41
CA VAL A 27 9.48 -0.46 4.72
C VAL A 27 10.26 -1.78 4.71
N ALA A 28 9.68 -2.86 4.19
CA ALA A 28 10.36 -4.14 4.02
C ALA A 28 11.57 -4.02 3.07
N GLY A 29 11.43 -3.24 2.00
CA GLY A 29 12.48 -3.07 1.01
C GLY A 29 13.70 -2.31 1.53
N LYS A 30 13.52 -1.39 2.48
CA LYS A 30 14.65 -0.77 3.23
C LYS A 30 15.47 -1.78 4.02
N MET A 31 14.87 -2.91 4.40
CA MET A 31 15.55 -4.04 5.04
C MET A 31 16.09 -5.05 4.02
N GLY A 32 16.01 -4.76 2.73
CA GLY A 32 16.41 -5.67 1.64
C GLY A 32 15.44 -6.82 1.41
N ILE A 33 14.21 -6.73 1.91
CA ILE A 33 13.20 -7.80 1.82
C ILE A 33 12.26 -7.51 0.63
N PRO A 34 12.21 -8.37 -0.40
CA PRO A 34 11.33 -8.18 -1.55
C PRO A 34 9.90 -8.67 -1.28
N VAL A 35 8.93 -8.07 -1.97
CA VAL A 35 7.58 -8.63 -2.12
C VAL A 35 7.63 -9.67 -3.23
N ILE A 36 7.31 -10.92 -2.90
CA ILE A 36 7.30 -12.01 -3.89
C ILE A 36 5.90 -12.47 -4.28
N PHE A 37 4.90 -12.15 -3.45
CA PHE A 37 3.55 -12.66 -3.61
C PHE A 37 2.51 -11.67 -3.08
N ALA A 38 1.45 -11.43 -3.83
CA ALA A 38 0.28 -10.68 -3.39
C ALA A 38 -1.02 -11.42 -3.71
N THR A 39 -1.95 -11.44 -2.78
CA THR A 39 -3.27 -12.07 -2.98
C THR A 39 -4.37 -11.17 -2.44
N SER A 40 -5.35 -10.83 -3.28
CA SER A 40 -6.44 -9.94 -2.89
C SER A 40 -7.60 -9.98 -3.91
N ASP A 41 -8.40 -8.92 -4.01
CA ASP A 41 -9.36 -8.71 -5.10
C ASP A 41 -8.69 -8.20 -6.38
N ASP A 42 -9.49 -7.97 -7.42
CA ASP A 42 -8.98 -7.49 -8.72
C ASP A 42 -8.36 -6.10 -8.64
N LYS A 43 -8.80 -5.24 -7.70
CA LYS A 43 -8.31 -3.86 -7.56
C LYS A 43 -6.93 -3.82 -6.90
N ALA A 44 -6.79 -4.47 -5.75
CA ALA A 44 -5.49 -4.55 -5.08
C ALA A 44 -4.46 -5.34 -5.88
N ILE A 45 -4.87 -6.36 -6.66
CA ILE A 45 -3.95 -7.04 -7.58
C ILE A 45 -3.55 -6.14 -8.75
N ALA A 46 -4.43 -5.27 -9.25
CA ALA A 46 -4.04 -4.28 -10.26
C ALA A 46 -2.98 -3.31 -9.70
N GLU A 47 -3.18 -2.80 -8.48
CA GLU A 47 -2.21 -1.96 -7.77
C GLU A 47 -0.87 -2.69 -7.59
N ALA A 48 -0.88 -3.94 -7.14
CA ALA A 48 0.33 -4.74 -6.94
C ALA A 48 1.15 -4.87 -8.23
N ASN A 49 0.49 -5.15 -9.36
CA ASN A 49 1.17 -5.25 -10.65
C ASN A 49 1.70 -3.89 -11.12
N GLU A 50 1.00 -2.79 -10.82
CA GLU A 50 1.42 -1.43 -11.20
C GLU A 50 2.64 -0.94 -10.40
N PHE A 51 2.79 -1.37 -9.15
CA PHE A 51 3.90 -0.97 -8.29
C PHE A 51 5.08 -1.93 -8.31
N PHE A 52 4.83 -3.24 -8.33
CA PHE A 52 5.87 -4.26 -8.17
C PHE A 52 6.23 -4.99 -9.46
N GLY A 53 5.53 -4.72 -10.57
CA GLY A 53 5.81 -5.35 -11.86
C GLY A 53 5.41 -6.83 -11.90
N ASP A 54 6.35 -7.73 -12.27
CA ASP A 54 6.14 -9.18 -12.40
C ASP A 54 6.10 -9.90 -11.03
N VAL A 55 5.34 -9.37 -10.08
CA VAL A 55 5.07 -10.03 -8.80
C VAL A 55 4.05 -11.15 -9.02
N GLN A 56 4.27 -12.30 -8.39
CA GLN A 56 3.29 -13.39 -8.45
C GLN A 56 2.02 -12.95 -7.73
N THR A 57 0.88 -13.03 -8.40
CA THR A 57 -0.41 -12.63 -7.83
C THR A 57 -1.48 -13.70 -7.91
N VAL A 58 -2.45 -13.63 -6.98
CA VAL A 58 -3.70 -14.39 -7.04
C VAL A 58 -4.88 -13.48 -6.73
N THR A 59 -5.76 -13.31 -7.72
CA THR A 59 -7.06 -12.64 -7.52
C THR A 59 -8.07 -13.63 -6.96
N THR A 60 -8.61 -13.37 -5.77
CA THR A 60 -9.54 -14.25 -5.04
C THR A 60 -11.00 -13.88 -5.24
N LYS A 61 -11.28 -12.62 -5.56
CA LYS A 61 -12.62 -12.06 -5.76
C LYS A 61 -12.57 -10.88 -6.73
N GLN A 62 -13.71 -10.56 -7.34
CA GLN A 62 -13.91 -9.36 -8.14
C GLN A 62 -14.80 -8.37 -7.36
N GLY A 63 -14.30 -7.16 -7.12
CA GLY A 63 -15.03 -6.10 -6.45
C GLY A 63 -16.15 -5.53 -7.32
N MET A 64 -17.37 -5.47 -6.76
CA MET A 64 -18.56 -4.90 -7.40
C MET A 64 -19.05 -3.62 -6.71
N GLY A 65 -18.41 -3.24 -5.61
CA GLY A 65 -18.71 -2.06 -4.82
C GLY A 65 -18.00 -2.13 -3.47
N TRP A 66 -18.18 -1.10 -2.64
CA TRP A 66 -17.46 -0.99 -1.36
C TRP A 66 -17.65 -2.20 -0.44
N ASN A 67 -18.87 -2.75 -0.39
CA ASN A 67 -19.24 -3.91 0.42
C ASN A 67 -19.83 -5.05 -0.43
N ALA A 68 -19.46 -5.14 -1.71
CA ALA A 68 -20.02 -6.13 -2.64
C ALA A 68 -18.92 -6.72 -3.52
N ALA A 69 -18.89 -8.05 -3.64
CA ALA A 69 -17.92 -8.74 -4.49
C ALA A 69 -18.46 -10.09 -4.95
N VAL A 70 -17.93 -10.56 -6.09
CA VAL A 70 -18.08 -11.95 -6.55
C VAL A 70 -16.82 -12.71 -6.17
N SER A 71 -16.93 -13.60 -5.17
CA SER A 71 -15.80 -14.36 -4.66
C SER A 71 -15.68 -15.74 -5.31
N LYS A 72 -14.45 -16.21 -5.50
CA LYS A 72 -14.19 -17.62 -5.80
C LYS A 72 -14.68 -18.50 -4.64
N HIS A 73 -15.06 -19.74 -4.93
CA HIS A 73 -15.36 -20.72 -3.88
C HIS A 73 -14.12 -20.90 -2.97
N PRO A 74 -14.25 -20.93 -1.63
CA PRO A 74 -13.11 -20.93 -0.71
C PRO A 74 -12.07 -22.01 -1.00
N LYS A 75 -12.50 -23.25 -1.29
CA LYS A 75 -11.59 -24.35 -1.67
C LYS A 75 -10.73 -24.04 -2.91
N ARG A 76 -11.28 -23.34 -3.90
CA ARG A 76 -10.54 -22.91 -5.09
C ARG A 76 -9.53 -21.84 -4.74
N ALA A 77 -9.95 -20.81 -4.01
CA ALA A 77 -9.07 -19.71 -3.60
C ALA A 77 -7.88 -20.22 -2.77
N ILE A 78 -8.12 -21.11 -1.80
CA ILE A 78 -7.04 -21.71 -0.99
C ILE A 78 -6.04 -22.47 -1.87
N GLY A 79 -6.51 -23.29 -2.81
CA GLY A 79 -5.63 -24.03 -3.71
C GLY A 79 -4.78 -23.13 -4.59
N GLU A 80 -5.39 -22.08 -5.15
CA GLU A 80 -4.68 -21.10 -5.99
C GLU A 80 -3.69 -20.26 -5.18
N ILE A 81 -4.03 -19.83 -3.96
CA ILE A 81 -3.11 -19.11 -3.05
C ILE A 81 -1.91 -19.99 -2.71
N TYR A 82 -2.13 -21.26 -2.38
CA TYR A 82 -1.06 -22.19 -2.05
C TYR A 82 -0.10 -22.38 -3.23
N GLU A 83 -0.64 -22.62 -4.42
CA GLU A 83 0.19 -22.79 -5.62
C GLU A 83 0.90 -21.48 -5.99
N GLY A 84 0.21 -20.34 -5.93
CA GLY A 84 0.80 -19.02 -6.19
C GLY A 84 1.96 -18.71 -5.25
N ALA A 85 1.79 -18.94 -3.93
CA ALA A 85 2.85 -18.75 -2.96
C ALA A 85 4.05 -19.68 -3.21
N LYS A 86 3.80 -20.93 -3.61
CA LYS A 86 4.85 -21.88 -3.99
C LYS A 86 5.64 -21.40 -5.21
N GLN A 87 4.96 -20.93 -6.26
CA GLN A 87 5.61 -20.42 -7.47
C GLN A 87 6.41 -19.14 -7.19
N ALA A 88 5.86 -18.23 -6.37
CA ALA A 88 6.56 -17.04 -5.90
C ALA A 88 7.89 -17.38 -5.21
N TYR A 89 7.87 -18.37 -4.30
CA TYR A 89 9.06 -18.80 -3.58
C TYR A 89 10.14 -19.35 -4.51
N LEU A 90 9.77 -20.11 -5.54
CA LEU A 90 10.73 -20.64 -6.51
C LEU A 90 11.48 -19.54 -7.29
N ARG A 91 10.88 -18.34 -7.42
CA ARG A 91 11.47 -17.17 -8.10
C ARG A 91 12.01 -16.11 -7.13
N VAL A 92 12.10 -16.39 -5.83
CA VAL A 92 12.52 -15.39 -4.82
C VAL A 92 13.89 -14.76 -5.13
N GLY A 93 14.82 -15.50 -5.74
CA GLY A 93 16.14 -14.98 -6.13
C GLY A 93 16.13 -13.94 -7.24
N GLU A 94 15.03 -13.82 -7.99
CA GLU A 94 14.83 -12.81 -9.04
C GLU A 94 14.17 -11.54 -8.49
N ALA A 95 13.54 -11.62 -7.31
CA ALA A 95 12.73 -10.55 -6.75
C ALA A 95 13.61 -9.41 -6.20
N LYS A 96 13.20 -8.18 -6.49
CA LYS A 96 13.91 -6.98 -6.04
C LYS A 96 13.11 -6.28 -4.93
N PRO A 97 13.78 -5.79 -3.88
CA PRO A 97 13.15 -4.92 -2.89
C PRO A 97 12.49 -3.71 -3.56
N PHE A 98 11.27 -3.39 -3.13
CA PHE A 98 10.59 -2.17 -3.53
C PHE A 98 10.99 -1.03 -2.60
N THR A 99 11.37 0.12 -3.15
CA THR A 99 11.69 1.33 -2.39
C THR A 99 11.16 2.54 -3.14
N PHE A 100 10.86 3.62 -2.42
CA PHE A 100 10.60 4.91 -3.03
C PHE A 100 11.91 5.66 -3.29
N GLU A 101 11.89 6.59 -4.23
CA GLU A 101 12.98 7.56 -4.36
C GLU A 101 13.01 8.48 -3.13
N GLU A 102 14.20 8.69 -2.59
CA GLU A 102 14.46 9.43 -1.34
C GLU A 102 15.40 10.62 -1.60
N PRO A 103 15.26 11.76 -0.86
CA PRO A 103 14.20 12.04 0.12
C PRO A 103 12.83 12.14 -0.54
N LEU A 104 11.77 11.99 0.25
CA LEU A 104 10.41 11.85 -0.28
C LEU A 104 9.42 12.83 0.33
N LEU A 105 8.39 13.13 -0.47
CA LEU A 105 7.21 13.87 -0.04
C LEU A 105 6.09 12.88 0.28
N PHE A 106 5.66 12.87 1.54
CA PHE A 106 4.54 12.05 2.00
C PHE A 106 3.33 12.92 2.30
N GLU A 107 2.20 12.64 1.67
CA GLU A 107 0.97 13.41 1.86
C GLU A 107 -0.13 12.50 2.39
N ILE A 108 -0.85 12.96 3.41
CA ILE A 108 -2.03 12.30 3.93
C ILE A 108 -3.21 13.25 3.79
N ARG A 109 -4.23 12.81 3.07
CA ARG A 109 -5.52 13.50 3.04
C ARG A 109 -6.46 12.88 4.07
N TYR A 110 -6.94 13.70 4.97
CA TYR A 110 -7.85 13.33 6.04
C TYR A 110 -9.30 13.54 5.61
N LYS A 111 -10.23 12.74 6.14
CA LYS A 111 -11.67 12.93 5.90
C LYS A 111 -12.25 14.15 6.62
N ARG A 112 -11.59 14.59 7.69
CA ARG A 112 -12.07 15.68 8.54
C ARG A 112 -10.98 16.71 8.80
N ILE A 113 -11.39 17.98 8.86
CA ILE A 113 -10.49 19.12 9.01
C ILE A 113 -9.78 19.07 10.36
N GLU A 114 -10.47 18.66 11.44
CA GLU A 114 -9.88 18.58 12.77
C GLU A 114 -8.74 17.55 12.84
N SER A 115 -8.83 16.45 12.09
CA SER A 115 -7.78 15.44 12.02
C SER A 115 -6.55 15.99 11.29
N ALA A 116 -6.74 16.70 10.18
CA ALA A 116 -5.64 17.38 9.47
C ALA A 116 -4.98 18.46 10.34
N GLN A 117 -5.77 19.25 11.08
CA GLN A 117 -5.25 20.25 12.01
C GLN A 117 -4.43 19.61 13.14
N ALA A 118 -4.94 18.53 13.74
CA ALA A 118 -4.23 17.81 14.79
C ALA A 118 -2.90 17.24 14.27
N ALA A 119 -2.90 16.61 13.09
CA ALA A 119 -1.69 16.07 12.47
C ALA A 119 -0.63 17.15 12.16
N SER A 120 -1.05 18.32 11.67
CA SER A 120 -0.14 19.45 11.38
C SER A 120 0.50 20.08 12.63
N ARG A 121 -0.08 19.84 13.82
CA ARG A 121 0.43 20.36 15.10
C ARG A 121 1.07 19.27 15.96
N GLY A 122 1.08 18.03 15.47
CA GLY A 122 1.62 16.88 16.17
C GLY A 122 3.15 16.88 16.21
N TYR A 123 3.73 15.91 16.91
CA TYR A 123 5.18 15.78 17.11
C TYR A 123 6.00 15.77 15.80
N LYS A 124 5.49 15.14 14.73
CA LYS A 124 6.14 15.10 13.41
C LYS A 124 5.88 16.37 12.57
N GLY A 125 4.94 17.24 12.98
CA GLY A 125 4.81 18.63 12.53
C GLY A 125 4.68 18.87 11.01
N GLY A 126 3.83 18.11 10.31
CA GLY A 126 3.68 18.26 8.85
C GLY A 126 3.04 19.58 8.41
N GLU A 127 3.39 20.04 7.20
CA GLU A 127 2.80 21.23 6.58
C GLU A 127 1.38 20.94 6.10
N ARG A 128 0.41 21.71 6.56
CA ARG A 128 -0.97 21.60 6.07
C ARG A 128 -1.14 22.43 4.79
N ILE A 129 -1.06 21.75 3.64
CA ILE A 129 -1.07 22.36 2.30
C ILE A 129 -2.48 22.71 1.79
N ASP A 130 -3.51 22.09 2.35
CA ASP A 130 -4.93 22.43 2.13
C ASP A 130 -5.76 22.10 3.40
N PRO A 131 -7.06 22.43 3.48
CA PRO A 131 -7.85 22.19 4.68
C PRO A 131 -7.85 20.75 5.21
N TYR A 132 -7.60 19.76 4.36
CA TYR A 132 -7.69 18.33 4.63
C TYR A 132 -6.37 17.57 4.40
N THR A 133 -5.35 18.16 3.79
CA THR A 133 -4.11 17.45 3.45
C THR A 133 -2.92 17.98 4.24
N VAL A 134 -2.15 17.06 4.82
CA VAL A 134 -0.88 17.35 5.51
C VAL A 134 0.25 16.66 4.76
N ARG A 135 1.31 17.42 4.49
CA ARG A 135 2.53 16.97 3.81
C ARG A 135 3.68 16.87 4.82
N PHE A 136 4.50 15.86 4.64
CA PHE A 136 5.71 15.61 5.41
C PHE A 136 6.87 15.45 4.42
N GLU A 137 7.95 16.17 4.67
CA GLU A 137 9.24 15.94 4.00
C GLU A 137 10.02 14.94 4.85
N LEU A 138 10.40 13.81 4.27
CA LEU A 138 11.02 12.70 5.00
C LEU A 138 12.29 12.26 4.28
N ASP A 139 13.34 11.90 5.03
CA ASP A 139 14.54 11.30 4.44
C ASP A 139 14.26 9.87 3.98
N SER A 140 13.39 9.16 4.70
CA SER A 140 12.92 7.81 4.40
C SER A 140 11.47 7.62 4.81
N ILE A 141 10.74 6.72 4.15
CA ILE A 141 9.34 6.41 4.50
C ILE A 141 9.22 5.90 5.95
N THR A 142 10.28 5.28 6.46
CA THR A 142 10.37 4.78 7.84
C THR A 142 10.34 5.89 8.88
N ASP A 143 10.70 7.13 8.54
CA ASP A 143 10.73 8.23 9.51
C ASP A 143 9.31 8.64 9.94
N TYR A 144 8.31 8.32 9.12
CA TYR A 144 6.91 8.53 9.46
C TYR A 144 6.34 7.45 10.39
N TYR A 145 6.98 6.29 10.52
CA TYR A 145 6.58 5.24 11.45
C TYR A 145 7.47 5.27 12.68
#